data_AF-A0A9P8AQC5-F1
#
_entry.id   AF-A0A9P8AQC5-F1
#
_cell.length_a   1.000
_cell.length_b   1.000
_cell.length_c   1.000
_cell.angle_alpha   90.00
_cell.angle_beta   90.00
_cell.angle_gamma   90.00
#
_symmetry.space_group_name_H-M   'P 1'
#
loop_
_entity.id
_entity.type
_entity.pdbx_description
1 polymer ?
#
loop_
_entity_poly.entity_id
_entity_poly.type
_entity_poly.pdbx_seq_one_letter_code
_entity_poly.pdbx_strand_id
1 'polypeptide(L)'
;MRWAFVAATFWRGVSCASLSTAEASDVKARLAEAAQESWQLGTREQTLLETDATVYSVFSDQSLPPSSTVPDNMTDALAPVLSMAKERIDKCCSVIGQQVTCRLL
;
A
#
# COMPACT_ATOMS: atom_id res chain seq x y z
N MET A 1 48.48 5.90 32.24
CA MET A 1 47.20 5.18 32.45
C MET A 1 46.18 6.19 32.94
N ARG A 2 45.04 6.32 32.24
CA ARG A 2 43.67 6.50 32.78
C ARG A 2 42.75 7.21 31.77
N TRP A 3 41.99 6.36 31.09
CA TRP A 3 40.58 6.50 30.69
C TRP A 3 40.19 7.53 29.63
N ALA A 4 40.10 7.02 28.39
CA ALA A 4 39.18 7.53 27.39
C ALA A 4 37.74 7.23 27.84
N PHE A 5 36.93 8.28 27.99
CA PHE A 5 35.49 8.13 28.10
C PHE A 5 34.92 7.96 26.69
N VAL A 6 34.50 6.73 26.37
CA VAL A 6 33.73 6.45 25.16
C VAL A 6 32.37 7.12 25.35
N ALA A 7 32.03 8.03 24.43
CA ALA A 7 30.76 8.74 24.41
C ALA A 7 29.61 7.73 24.38
N ALA A 8 28.69 7.85 25.34
CA ALA A 8 27.45 7.11 25.35
C ALA A 8 26.68 7.47 24.06
N THR A 9 26.58 6.52 23.15
CA THR A 9 25.68 6.60 22.01
C THR A 9 24.26 6.54 22.55
N PHE A 10 23.64 7.71 22.68
CA PHE A 10 22.23 7.85 22.99
C PHE A 10 21.44 7.13 21.89
N TRP A 11 20.89 5.96 22.20
CA TRP A 11 19.81 5.36 21.44
C TRP A 11 18.67 6.38 21.39
N ARG A 12 18.52 7.04 20.25
CA ARG A 12 17.36 7.89 20.00
C ARG A 12 16.15 6.96 19.95
N GLY A 13 15.30 7.04 20.97
CA GLY A 13 13.97 6.45 20.88
C GLY A 13 13.29 6.98 19.63
N VAL A 14 12.76 6.07 18.81
CA VAL A 14 11.85 6.44 17.73
C VAL A 14 10.58 6.93 18.43
N SER A 15 10.33 8.23 18.43
CA SER A 15 9.03 8.77 18.80
C SER A 15 8.05 8.41 17.68
N CYS A 16 6.84 7.97 18.04
CA CYS A 16 5.73 7.91 17.09
C CYS A 16 5.36 9.35 16.72
N ALA A 17 5.99 9.89 15.67
CA ALA A 17 5.58 11.15 15.11
C ALA A 17 4.25 10.92 14.40
N SER A 18 3.20 11.62 14.83
CA SER A 18 1.94 11.66 14.09
C SER A 18 2.21 12.37 12.76
N LEU A 19 2.24 11.61 11.67
CA LEU A 19 2.34 12.18 10.33
C LEU A 19 1.10 13.06 10.08
N SER A 20 1.31 14.26 9.53
CA SER A 20 0.21 15.05 9.01
C SER A 20 -0.40 14.37 7.78
N THR A 21 -1.64 14.71 7.46
CA THR A 21 -2.32 14.20 6.25
C THR A 21 -1.57 14.55 4.97
N ALA A 22 -0.89 15.70 4.93
CA ALA A 22 -0.06 16.13 3.81
C ALA A 22 1.19 15.24 3.65
N GLU A 23 1.89 14.94 4.75
CA GLU A 23 3.05 14.04 4.74
C GLU A 23 2.63 12.61 4.37
N ALA A 24 1.51 12.13 4.90
CA ALA A 24 0.96 10.83 4.51
C ALA A 24 0.62 10.79 3.01
N SER A 25 0.10 11.87 2.44
CA SER A 25 -0.15 11.97 1.00
C SER A 25 1.14 11.96 0.18
N ASP A 26 2.19 12.65 0.63
CA ASP A 26 3.50 12.64 -0.04
C ASP A 26 4.13 11.24 -0.03
N VAL A 27 4.09 10.56 1.12
CA VAL A 27 4.58 9.18 1.25
C VAL A 27 3.79 8.24 0.32
N LYS A 28 2.46 8.39 0.25
CA LYS A 28 1.62 7.62 -0.69
C LYS A 28 2.00 7.88 -2.15
N ALA A 29 2.29 9.13 -2.52
CA ALA A 29 2.73 9.49 -3.87
C ALA A 29 4.09 8.87 -4.20
N ARG A 30 5.07 8.97 -3.30
CA ARG A 30 6.40 8.38 -3.49
C ARG A 30 6.36 6.85 -3.54
N LEU A 31 5.49 6.24 -2.74
CA LEU A 31 5.25 4.80 -2.80
C LEU A 31 4.64 4.39 -4.15
N ALA A 32 3.80 5.25 -4.74
CA ALA A 32 3.25 5.03 -6.07
C ALA A 32 4.32 5.04 -7.17
N GLU A 33 5.29 5.95 -7.08
CA GLU A 33 6.41 6.04 -8.03
C GLU A 33 7.43 4.90 -7.87
N ALA A 34 7.69 4.50 -6.63
CA ALA A 34 8.71 3.50 -6.32
C ALA A 34 8.23 2.06 -6.53
N ALA A 35 6.93 1.80 -6.41
CA ALA A 35 6.36 0.47 -6.58
C ALA A 35 6.29 0.08 -8.07
N GLN A 36 7.28 -0.68 -8.53
CA GLN A 36 7.40 -1.12 -9.92
C GLN A 36 7.22 -2.63 -10.07
N GLU A 37 7.66 -3.38 -9.07
CA GLU A 37 7.57 -4.84 -9.08
C GLU A 37 6.23 -5.33 -8.52
N SER A 38 5.77 -6.50 -8.98
CA SER A 38 4.47 -7.07 -8.62
C SER A 38 4.27 -7.20 -7.10
N TRP A 39 5.32 -7.55 -6.36
CA TRP A 39 5.27 -7.64 -4.90
C TRP A 39 5.16 -6.27 -4.23
N GLN A 40 5.88 -5.25 -4.72
CA GLN A 40 5.85 -3.89 -4.17
C GLN A 40 4.48 -3.26 -4.37
N LEU A 41 3.91 -3.55 -5.52
CA LEU A 41 2.59 -3.15 -5.94
C LEU A 41 1.49 -3.76 -5.06
N GLY A 42 1.61 -5.03 -4.68
CA GLY A 42 0.74 -5.65 -3.68
C GLY A 42 0.90 -5.02 -2.28
N THR A 43 2.14 -4.76 -1.87
CA THR A 43 2.40 -4.05 -0.61
C THR A 43 1.79 -2.64 -0.61
N ARG A 44 1.84 -1.92 -1.74
CA ARG A 44 1.22 -0.61 -1.88
C ARG A 44 -0.30 -0.69 -1.73
N GLU A 45 -0.95 -1.65 -2.39
CA GLU A 45 -2.39 -1.86 -2.26
C GLU A 45 -2.77 -2.15 -0.80
N GLN A 46 -2.01 -3.01 -0.10
CA GLN A 46 -2.23 -3.28 1.32
C GLN A 46 -2.10 -2.02 2.15
N THR A 47 -1.02 -1.23 1.97
CA THR A 47 -0.82 0.02 2.73
C THR A 47 -1.97 1.01 2.53
N LEU A 48 -2.47 1.17 1.29
CA LEU A 48 -3.62 2.03 1.01
C LEU A 48 -4.89 1.54 1.69
N LEU A 49 -5.13 0.24 1.68
CA LEU A 49 -6.30 -0.37 2.32
C LEU A 49 -6.25 -0.21 3.84
N GLU A 50 -5.09 -0.43 4.45
CA GLU A 50 -4.86 -0.26 5.89
C GLU A 50 -4.96 1.21 6.34
N THR A 51 -4.58 2.16 5.49
CA THR A 51 -4.56 3.60 5.85
C THR A 51 -5.88 4.30 5.55
N ASP A 52 -6.43 4.09 4.36
CA ASP A 52 -7.58 4.85 3.87
C ASP A 52 -8.91 4.11 4.09
N ALA A 53 -8.88 2.76 4.17
CA ALA A 53 -10.08 1.91 4.30
C ALA A 53 -9.98 0.97 5.52
N THR A 54 -9.74 1.54 6.70
CA THR A 54 -9.42 0.84 7.96
C THR A 54 -10.42 -0.25 8.38
N VAL A 55 -11.68 -0.22 7.93
CA VAL A 55 -12.67 -1.29 8.20
C VAL A 55 -12.36 -2.60 7.49
N TYR A 56 -11.53 -2.55 6.44
CA TYR A 56 -11.03 -3.72 5.72
C TYR A 56 -9.63 -4.12 6.17
N SER A 57 -9.04 -3.37 7.11
CA SER A 57 -7.76 -3.71 7.74
C SER A 57 -7.79 -5.12 8.30
N VAL A 58 -6.67 -5.84 8.15
CA VAL A 58 -6.47 -7.15 8.79
C VAL A 58 -6.53 -7.03 10.33
N PHE A 59 -6.25 -5.84 10.85
CA PHE A 59 -6.28 -5.52 12.27
C PHE A 59 -7.60 -4.84 12.71
N SER A 60 -8.59 -4.75 11.82
CA SER A 60 -9.90 -4.23 12.21
C SER A 60 -10.61 -5.21 13.14
N ASP A 61 -11.36 -4.68 14.10
CA ASP A 61 -12.24 -5.48 14.98
C ASP A 61 -13.51 -5.97 14.24
N GLN A 62 -13.57 -5.84 12.91
CA GLN A 62 -14.71 -6.29 12.12
C GLN A 62 -14.73 -7.83 12.06
N SER A 63 -15.92 -8.40 12.22
CA SER A 63 -16.12 -9.83 12.11
C SER A 63 -15.76 -10.31 10.70
N LEU A 64 -14.93 -11.34 10.61
CA LEU A 64 -14.64 -12.04 9.36
C LEU A 64 -15.71 -13.12 9.09
N PRO A 65 -16.18 -13.30 7.84
CA PRO A 65 -15.77 -12.57 6.64
C PRO A 65 -16.35 -11.14 6.62
N PRO A 66 -15.60 -10.15 6.11
CA PRO A 66 -16.10 -8.79 5.99
C PRO A 66 -17.36 -8.78 5.11
N SER A 67 -18.28 -7.86 5.40
CA SER A 67 -19.54 -7.72 4.65
C SER A 67 -19.29 -7.66 3.14
N SER A 68 -20.10 -8.40 2.37
CA SER A 68 -20.08 -8.40 0.91
C SER A 68 -20.53 -7.07 0.30
N THR A 69 -21.15 -6.20 1.10
CA THR A 69 -21.62 -4.88 0.66
C THR A 69 -20.64 -3.83 1.16
N VAL A 70 -20.10 -3.05 0.21
CA VAL A 70 -19.26 -1.89 0.51
C VAL A 70 -20.13 -0.79 1.09
N PRO A 71 -19.85 -0.29 2.31
CA PRO A 71 -20.54 0.86 2.86
C PRO A 71 -20.33 2.10 1.96
N ASP A 72 -21.36 2.92 1.76
CA ASP A 72 -21.30 4.10 0.86
C ASP A 72 -20.18 5.08 1.25
N ASN A 73 -19.84 5.17 2.53
CA ASN A 73 -18.76 6.02 3.04
C ASN A 73 -17.34 5.50 2.72
N MET A 74 -17.21 4.30 2.14
CA MET A 74 -15.93 3.65 1.82
C MET A 74 -15.63 3.60 0.32
N THR A 75 -16.57 4.01 -0.53
CA THR A 75 -16.37 3.97 -1.99
C THR A 75 -15.17 4.83 -2.43
N ASP A 76 -15.06 6.05 -1.90
CA ASP A 76 -13.95 6.96 -2.23
C ASP A 76 -12.60 6.46 -1.70
N ALA A 77 -12.59 5.89 -0.49
CA ALA A 77 -11.40 5.32 0.12
C ALA A 77 -10.88 4.08 -0.62
N LEU A 78 -11.79 3.27 -1.18
CA LEU A 78 -11.45 2.07 -1.95
C LEU A 78 -11.14 2.35 -3.41
N ALA A 79 -11.57 3.49 -3.96
CA ALA A 79 -11.34 3.87 -5.35
C ALA A 79 -9.89 3.67 -5.83
N PRO A 80 -8.83 4.09 -5.11
CA PRO A 80 -7.46 3.86 -5.54
C PRO A 80 -7.04 2.39 -5.54
N VAL A 81 -7.52 1.58 -4.60
CA VAL A 81 -7.21 0.13 -4.55
C VAL A 81 -7.90 -0.60 -5.70
N LEU A 82 -9.18 -0.29 -5.93
CA LEU A 82 -9.99 -0.91 -6.99
C LEU A 82 -9.54 -0.51 -8.40
N SER A 83 -9.02 0.72 -8.58
CA SER A 83 -8.48 1.16 -9.86
C SER A 83 -7.18 0.44 -10.21
N MET A 84 -6.28 0.24 -9.23
CA MET A 84 -5.06 -0.55 -9.41
C MET A 84 -5.38 -2.01 -9.75
N ALA A 85 -6.35 -2.62 -9.07
CA ALA A 85 -6.80 -3.98 -9.38
C ALA A 85 -7.33 -4.08 -10.82
N LYS A 86 -8.16 -3.13 -11.26
CA LYS A 86 -8.65 -3.08 -12.65
C LYS A 86 -7.52 -2.91 -13.66
N GLU A 87 -6.60 -1.97 -13.43
CA GLU A 87 -5.46 -1.73 -14.32
C GLU A 87 -4.64 -3.01 -14.56
N ARG A 88 -4.42 -3.83 -13.53
CA ARG A 88 -3.72 -5.11 -13.67
C ARG A 88 -4.52 -6.14 -14.45
N ILE A 89 -5.81 -6.26 -14.15
CA ILE A 89 -6.69 -7.18 -14.89
C ILE A 89 -6.70 -6.80 -16.37
N ASP A 90 -6.80 -5.51 -16.69
CA ASP A 90 -6.78 -5.00 -18.05
C ASP A 90 -5.43 -5.24 -18.74
N LYS A 91 -4.30 -5.03 -18.03
CA LYS A 91 -2.96 -5.37 -18.54
C LYS A 91 -2.80 -6.87 -18.82
N CYS A 92 -3.23 -7.73 -17.91
CA CYS A 92 -3.21 -9.18 -18.12
C CYS A 92 -4.10 -9.60 -19.30
N CYS A 93 -5.29 -9.01 -19.42
CA CYS A 93 -6.22 -9.31 -20.51
C CYS A 93 -5.66 -8.84 -21.87
N SER A 94 -5.02 -7.67 -21.90
CA SER A 94 -4.33 -7.15 -23.10
C SER A 94 -3.14 -8.03 -23.51
N VAL A 95 -2.31 -8.45 -22.55
CA VAL A 95 -1.19 -9.39 -22.81
C VAL A 95 -1.70 -10.73 -23.33
N ILE A 96 -2.83 -11.25 -22.83
CA ILE A 96 -3.43 -12.48 -23.36
C ILE A 96 -3.98 -12.26 -24.78
N GLY A 97 -4.67 -11.15 -25.04
CA GLY A 97 -5.13 -10.80 -26.41
C GLY A 97 -3.98 -10.62 -27.40
N GLN A 98 -2.84 -10.10 -26.95
CA GLN A 98 -1.64 -9.92 -27.77
C GLN A 98 -0.79 -11.19 -27.89
N GLN A 99 -0.75 -12.05 -26.87
CA GLN A 99 -0.12 -13.39 -26.97
C GLN A 99 -0.88 -14.34 -27.89
N VAL A 100 -2.21 -14.25 -27.95
CA VAL A 100 -2.99 -15.03 -28.93
C VAL A 100 -2.71 -14.53 -30.37
N THR A 101 -2.41 -13.25 -30.56
CA THR A 101 -2.06 -12.68 -31.87
C THR A 101 -0.60 -12.96 -32.26
N CYS A 102 0.35 -12.97 -31.32
CA CYS A 102 1.77 -13.27 -31.60
C CYS A 102 2.09 -14.77 -31.77
N ARG A 103 1.13 -15.68 -31.60
CA ARG A 103 1.34 -17.14 -31.76
C ARG A 103 0.71 -17.73 -33.02
N LEU A 104 0.23 -16.87 -33.93
CA LEU A 104 -0.42 -17.24 -35.20
C LEU A 104 0.26 -16.64 -36.44
N LEU A 105 1.51 -16.18 -36.34
CA LEU A 105 2.36 -15.81 -37.48
C LEU A 105 3.67 -16.59 -37.46
#